data_AF-A0A7M2YXU2-F1
#
_entry.id   AF-A0A7M2YXU2-F1
#
_cell.length_a   1.000
_cell.length_b   1.000
_cell.length_c   1.000
_cell.angle_alpha   90.00
_cell.angle_beta   90.00
_cell.angle_gamma   90.00
#
_symmetry.space_group_name_H-M   'P 1'
#
loop_
_entity.id
_entity.type
_entity.pdbx_description
1 polymer ?
#
loop_
_entity_poly.entity_id
_entity_poly.type
_entity_poly.pdbx_seq_one_letter_code
_entity_poly.pdbx_strand_id
1 'polypeptide(L)'
;MTERLPATIARQVGGRSEISIRLARAADTDALRRLAGLADRRVPAAPILIATSDGDVVAAVSPLTGEVLADPFRATADLVDLLRLRSAQLRAAAA
;
A
#
# COMPACT_ATOMS: atom_id res chain seq x y z
N MET A 1 22.14 20.68 -12.50
CA MET A 1 21.63 20.77 -13.88
C MET A 1 20.38 19.89 -13.95
N THR A 2 19.25 20.45 -13.52
CA THR A 2 18.00 19.70 -13.35
C THR A 2 17.42 19.40 -14.73
N GLU A 3 17.61 18.17 -15.23
CA GLU A 3 16.94 17.74 -16.45
C GLU A 3 15.43 17.76 -16.22
N ARG A 4 14.78 18.80 -16.74
CA ARG A 4 13.33 18.81 -16.88
C ARG A 4 12.98 17.81 -17.98
N LEU A 5 12.34 16.72 -17.59
CA LEU A 5 11.78 15.77 -18.54
C LEU A 5 10.83 16.50 -19.51
N PRO A 6 10.87 16.18 -20.82
CA PRO A 6 9.91 16.69 -21.79
C PRO A 6 8.47 16.46 -21.31
N ALA A 7 7.59 17.45 -21.51
CA ALA A 7 6.21 17.42 -21.02
C ALA A 7 5.43 16.17 -21.46
N THR A 8 5.75 15.61 -22.62
CA THR A 8 5.16 14.36 -23.14
C THR A 8 5.49 13.15 -22.28
N ILE A 9 6.74 13.02 -21.80
CA ILE A 9 7.17 11.95 -20.91
C ILE A 9 6.60 12.18 -19.51
N ALA A 10 6.61 13.42 -19.02
CA ALA A 10 6.00 13.77 -17.73
C ALA A 10 4.51 13.44 -17.66
N ARG A 11 3.76 13.57 -18.77
CA ARG A 11 2.33 13.22 -18.82
C ARG A 11 2.08 11.71 -18.92
N GLN A 12 2.95 10.96 -19.59
CA GLN A 12 2.90 9.50 -19.66
C GLN A 12 3.29 8.85 -18.31
N VAL A 13 4.32 9.39 -17.64
CA VAL A 13 4.74 8.97 -16.30
C VAL A 13 3.75 9.47 -15.23
N GLY A 14 3.19 10.68 -15.40
CA GLY A 14 2.16 11.23 -14.50
C GLY A 14 0.83 10.48 -14.51
N GLY A 15 0.62 9.53 -15.45
CA GLY A 15 -0.48 8.59 -15.43
C GLY A 15 -0.16 7.23 -14.79
N ARG A 16 1.10 6.97 -14.44
CA ARG A 16 1.55 5.76 -13.75
C ARG A 16 1.90 6.12 -12.31
N SER A 17 0.95 5.93 -11.41
CA SER A 17 1.25 6.02 -9.97
C SER A 17 2.32 5.00 -9.61
N GLU A 18 3.32 5.43 -8.84
CA GLU A 18 4.32 4.53 -8.30
C GLU A 18 3.67 3.67 -7.22
N ILE A 19 3.59 2.36 -7.47
CA ILE A 19 3.07 1.39 -6.52
C ILE A 19 4.24 0.69 -5.84
N SER A 20 4.26 0.72 -4.50
CA SER A 20 5.21 -0.04 -3.70
C SER A 20 4.48 -0.93 -2.71
N ILE A 21 4.94 -2.17 -2.58
CA ILE A 21 4.43 -3.14 -1.61
C ILE A 21 5.58 -3.57 -0.71
N ARG A 22 5.44 -3.34 0.59
CA ARG A 22 6.49 -3.63 1.57
C ARG A 22 5.93 -3.91 2.95
N LEU A 23 6.74 -4.49 3.83
CA LEU A 23 6.42 -4.55 5.24
C LEU A 23 6.37 -3.14 5.85
N ALA A 24 5.41 -2.94 6.74
CA ALA A 24 5.30 -1.74 7.54
C ALA A 24 6.51 -1.60 8.47
N ARG A 25 6.93 -0.35 8.67
CA ARG A 25 7.98 0.10 9.58
C ARG A 25 7.34 0.96 10.67
N ALA A 26 8.08 1.24 11.74
CA ALA A 26 7.59 2.11 12.81
C ALA A 26 7.15 3.51 12.30
N ALA A 27 7.81 4.02 11.26
CA ALA A 27 7.45 5.29 10.63
C ALA A 27 6.07 5.30 9.94
N ASP A 28 5.49 4.13 9.63
CA ASP A 28 4.18 4.05 8.96
C ASP A 28 3.00 4.12 9.94
N THR A 29 3.25 4.21 11.24
CA THR A 29 2.21 4.12 12.28
C THR A 29 1.13 5.19 12.11
N ASP A 30 1.52 6.44 11.85
CA ASP A 30 0.55 7.53 11.67
C ASP A 30 -0.24 7.39 10.36
N ALA A 31 0.39 6.92 9.29
CA ALA A 31 -0.27 6.63 8.02
C ALA A 31 -1.31 5.51 8.18
N LEU A 32 -0.98 4.45 8.94
CA LEU A 32 -1.90 3.36 9.25
C LEU A 32 -3.07 3.82 10.14
N ARG A 33 -2.82 4.67 11.14
CA ARG A 33 -3.90 5.27 11.96
C ARG A 33 -4.82 6.15 11.14
N ARG A 34 -4.28 6.96 10.23
CA ARG A 34 -5.07 7.77 9.29
C ARG A 34 -5.94 6.86 8.42
N LEU A 35 -5.34 5.83 7.82
CA LEU A 35 -6.07 4.88 6.98
C LEU A 35 -7.18 4.15 7.74
N ALA A 36 -6.90 3.74 8.99
CA ALA A 36 -7.87 3.14 9.91
C ALA A 36 -9.05 4.09 10.19
N GLY A 37 -8.77 5.37 10.43
CA GLY A 37 -9.80 6.40 10.59
C GLY A 37 -10.63 6.61 9.33
N LEU A 38 -10.03 6.61 8.13
CA LEU A 38 -10.76 6.72 6.87
C LEU A 38 -11.71 5.55 6.64
N ALA A 39 -11.30 4.34 7.01
CA ALA A 39 -12.08 3.12 6.83
C ALA A 39 -13.09 2.86 7.97
N ASP A 40 -13.06 3.66 9.04
CA ASP A 40 -13.75 3.39 10.32
C ASP A 40 -13.47 1.96 10.86
N ARG A 41 -12.20 1.56 10.84
CA ARG A 41 -11.74 0.24 11.29
C ARG A 41 -10.49 0.36 12.16
N ARG A 42 -10.12 -0.72 12.84
CA ARG A 42 -8.87 -0.80 13.61
C ARG A 42 -7.70 -1.18 12.69
N VAL A 43 -6.49 -0.79 13.07
CA VAL A 43 -5.26 -1.25 12.42
C VAL A 43 -5.12 -2.77 12.62
N PRO A 44 -4.86 -3.56 11.56
CA PRO A 44 -4.65 -5.00 11.66
C PRO A 44 -3.47 -5.38 12.56
N ALA A 45 -3.46 -6.62 13.05
CA ALA A 45 -2.35 -7.14 13.85
C ALA A 45 -1.06 -7.23 13.03
N ALA A 46 0.08 -6.94 13.66
CA ALA A 46 1.39 -7.09 13.04
C ALA A 46 1.74 -8.59 12.80
N PRO A 47 2.59 -8.91 11.80
CA PRO A 47 3.20 -8.01 10.82
C PRO A 47 2.16 -7.42 9.86
N ILE A 48 2.43 -6.24 9.31
CA ILE A 48 1.55 -5.56 8.35
C ILE A 48 2.30 -5.39 7.06
N LEU A 49 1.70 -5.81 5.94
CA LEU A 49 2.15 -5.50 4.60
C LEU A 49 1.33 -4.32 4.09
N ILE A 50 1.98 -3.29 3.58
CA ILE A 50 1.33 -2.07 3.10
C ILE A 50 1.56 -1.88 1.61
N ALA A 51 0.57 -1.28 0.95
CA ALA A 51 0.67 -0.78 -0.41
C ALA A 51 0.65 0.74 -0.37
N THR A 52 1.62 1.37 -1.04
CA THR A 52 1.65 2.81 -1.24
C THR A 52 1.40 3.16 -2.69
N SER A 53 0.69 4.27 -2.91
CA SER A 53 0.55 4.92 -4.21
C SER A 53 1.16 6.32 -4.11
N ASP A 54 2.20 6.59 -4.90
CA ASP A 54 2.90 7.89 -4.89
C ASP A 54 3.36 8.33 -3.48
N GLY A 55 3.79 7.35 -2.68
CA GLY A 55 4.24 7.54 -1.30
C GLY A 55 3.17 7.47 -0.21
N ASP A 56 1.88 7.57 -0.56
CA ASP A 56 0.77 7.47 0.40
C ASP A 56 0.42 6.01 0.69
N VAL A 57 0.31 5.63 1.96
CA VAL A 57 -0.26 4.32 2.35
C VAL A 57 -1.77 4.33 2.08
N VAL A 58 -2.22 3.50 1.15
CA VAL A 58 -3.62 3.43 0.70
C VAL A 58 -4.29 2.09 0.99
N ALA A 59 -3.50 1.04 1.23
CA ALA A 59 -4.01 -0.25 1.65
C ALA A 59 -2.98 -0.99 2.51
N ALA A 60 -3.46 -1.90 3.34
CA ALA A 60 -2.68 -2.75 4.21
C ALA A 60 -3.37 -4.10 4.40
N VAL A 61 -2.57 -5.15 4.63
CA VAL A 61 -3.05 -6.46 5.03
C VAL A 61 -2.15 -7.03 6.12
N SER A 62 -2.72 -7.71 7.10
CA SER A 62 -1.93 -8.56 8.00
C SER A 62 -1.65 -9.89 7.32
N PRO A 63 -0.39 -10.29 7.06
CA PRO A 63 -0.13 -11.61 6.54
C PRO A 63 -0.47 -12.74 7.51
N LEU A 64 -0.58 -12.43 8.81
CA LEU A 64 -0.94 -13.39 9.85
C LEU A 64 -2.44 -13.67 9.85
N THR A 65 -3.28 -12.63 9.83
CA THR A 65 -4.74 -12.79 9.97
C THR A 65 -5.51 -12.69 8.65
N GLY A 66 -4.90 -12.12 7.61
CA GLY A 66 -5.56 -11.82 6.33
C GLY A 66 -6.48 -10.59 6.38
N GLU A 67 -6.57 -9.91 7.54
CA GLU A 67 -7.38 -8.70 7.67
C GLU A 67 -6.83 -7.59 6.77
N VAL A 68 -7.71 -7.06 5.91
CA VAL A 68 -7.42 -5.97 5.00
C VAL A 68 -7.92 -4.66 5.59
N LEU A 69 -7.14 -3.61 5.41
CA LEU A 69 -7.51 -2.22 5.66
C LEU A 69 -7.22 -1.42 4.37
N ALA A 70 -8.20 -0.74 3.80
CA ALA A 70 -8.06 -0.05 2.52
C ALA A 70 -8.77 1.31 2.55
N ASP A 71 -8.24 2.28 1.79
CA ASP A 71 -8.81 3.62 1.67
C ASP A 71 -10.13 3.52 0.88
N PRO A 72 -11.29 3.82 1.51
CA PRO A 72 -12.59 3.68 0.85
C PRO A 72 -12.86 4.78 -0.19
N PHE A 73 -12.04 5.83 -0.22
CA PHE A 73 -12.17 6.95 -1.14
C PHE A 73 -11.24 6.85 -2.36
N ARG A 74 -10.49 5.74 -2.48
CA ARG A 74 -9.61 5.44 -3.61
C ARG A 74 -9.93 4.07 -4.21
N ALA A 75 -9.68 3.90 -5.51
CA ALA A 75 -9.82 2.61 -6.18
C ALA A 75 -8.66 1.67 -5.78
N THR A 76 -8.82 0.98 -4.65
CA THR A 76 -7.76 0.17 -4.02
C THR A 76 -7.89 -1.34 -4.23
N ALA A 77 -8.91 -1.79 -4.98
CA ALA A 77 -9.19 -3.22 -5.17
C ALA A 77 -7.99 -4.00 -5.71
N ASP A 78 -7.36 -3.52 -6.79
CA ASP A 78 -6.19 -4.16 -7.39
C ASP A 78 -5.00 -4.21 -6.42
N LEU A 79 -4.81 -3.16 -5.61
CA LEU A 79 -3.77 -3.12 -4.58
C LEU A 79 -4.03 -4.13 -3.46
N VAL A 80 -5.29 -4.31 -3.07
CA VAL A 80 -5.68 -5.33 -2.10
C VAL A 80 -5.40 -6.74 -2.63
N ASP A 81 -5.66 -6.99 -3.91
CA ASP A 81 -5.37 -8.29 -4.51
C ASP A 81 -3.86 -8.56 -4.61
N LEU A 82 -3.05 -7.55 -4.96
CA LEU A 82 -1.59 -7.66 -4.92
C LEU A 82 -1.07 -7.88 -3.49
N LEU A 83 -1.64 -7.22 -2.49
CA LEU A 83 -1.30 -7.42 -1.08
C LEU A 83 -1.61 -8.84 -0.62
N ARG A 84 -2.78 -9.38 -0.99
CA ARG A 84 -3.17 -10.76 -0.69
C ARG A 84 -2.24 -11.77 -1.35
N LEU A 85 -1.91 -11.58 -2.62
CA LEU A 85 -0.96 -12.41 -3.35
C LEU A 85 0.41 -12.40 -2.66
N ARG A 86 0.94 -11.22 -2.35
CA ARG A 86 2.24 -11.09 -1.68
C ARG A 86 2.22 -11.69 -0.27
N SER A 87 1.13 -11.51 0.45
CA SER A 87 0.91 -12.15 1.76
C SER A 87 0.95 -13.67 1.67
N ALA A 88 0.31 -14.26 0.65
CA ALA A 88 0.36 -15.71 0.43
C ALA A 88 1.77 -16.20 0.11
N GLN A 89 2.52 -15.48 -0.74
CA GLN A 89 3.93 -15.79 -1.04
C GLN A 89 4.81 -15.76 0.21
N LEU A 90 4.64 -14.75 1.08
CA LEU A 90 5.40 -14.65 2.33
C LEU A 90 5.08 -15.80 3.30
N ARG A 91 3.81 -16.20 3.39
CA ARG A 91 3.39 -17.36 4.20
C ARG A 91 3.97 -18.66 3.66
N ALA A 92 3.94 -18.87 2.35
CA ALA A 92 4.50 -20.06 1.72
C ALA A 92 6.02 -20.16 1.89
N ALA A 93 6.74 -19.03 1.88
CA ALA A 93 8.18 -19.00 2.08
C ALA A 93 8.62 -19.20 3.55
N ALA A 94 7.70 -19.07 4.51
CA ALA A 94 7.96 -19.25 5.93
C ALA A 94 7.58 -20.66 6.46
N ALA A 95 6.93 -21.46 5.62
CA ALA A 95 6.59 -22.86 5.89
C ALA A 95 7.74 -23.79 5.52
#